data_AF-A0A972URX0-F1
#
_entry.id   AF-A0A972URX0-F1
#
_cell.length_a   1.000
_cell.length_b   1.000
_cell.length_c   1.000
_cell.angle_alpha   90.00
_cell.angle_beta   90.00
_cell.angle_gamma   90.00
#
_symmetry.space_group_name_H-M   'P 1'
#
loop_
_entity.id
_entity.type
_entity.pdbx_description
1 polymer ?
#
loop_
_entity_poly.entity_id
_entity_poly.type
_entity_poly.pdbx_seq_one_letter_code
_entity_poly.pdbx_strand_id
1 'polypeptide(L)'
;CADELAALNRRHGEHLTLRVSLDHYSAARHEELRGARSWQPTLDGISWLCDNGFRVHIAGRTCWDQNEAELRTGYGELFTRAGLAIDPHDPESLILFPEMDMEKDVPEITEQCWDILGVAPDAMMCATSRMVVKRKGAARPAVLACTLLAYDPRFELGETLAEASDAVSLNHPHCATFCVLGGGSCSVA
;
A
#
# COMPACT_ATOMS: atom_id res chain seq x y z
N CYS A 1 4.45 13.60 -18.07
CA CYS A 1 4.01 13.11 -16.73
C CYS A 1 4.72 13.83 -15.58
N ALA A 2 6.04 14.02 -15.63
CA ALA A 2 6.79 14.68 -14.56
C ALA A 2 6.30 16.12 -14.31
N ASP A 3 6.10 16.90 -15.38
CA ASP A 3 5.64 18.29 -15.27
C ASP A 3 4.22 18.40 -14.69
N GLU A 4 3.31 17.51 -15.10
CA GLU A 4 1.94 17.48 -14.59
C GLU A 4 1.91 17.04 -13.12
N LEU A 5 2.73 16.06 -12.73
CA LEU A 5 2.82 15.61 -11.35
C LEU A 5 3.42 16.71 -10.46
N ALA A 6 4.48 17.40 -10.91
CA ALA A 6 5.04 18.54 -10.21
C ALA A 6 4.04 19.71 -10.08
N ALA A 7 3.23 19.95 -11.11
CA ALA A 7 2.15 20.94 -11.05
C ALA A 7 1.09 20.57 -10.00
N LEU A 8 0.77 19.28 -9.87
CA LEU A 8 -0.12 18.79 -8.82
C LEU A 8 0.46 19.05 -7.43
N ASN A 9 1.75 18.78 -7.22
CA ASN A 9 2.41 19.04 -5.94
C ASN A 9 2.41 20.53 -5.57
N ARG A 10 2.72 21.41 -6.53
CA ARG A 10 2.67 22.86 -6.29
C ARG A 10 1.29 23.35 -5.86
N ARG A 11 0.23 22.68 -6.28
CA ARG A 11 -1.16 23.08 -5.98
C ARG A 11 -1.72 22.43 -4.72
N HIS A 12 -1.28 21.21 -4.40
CA HIS A 12 -1.95 20.35 -3.41
C HIS A 12 -0.96 19.58 -2.51
N GLY A 13 0.33 19.94 -2.47
CA GLY A 13 1.39 19.16 -1.83
C GLY A 13 1.15 18.84 -0.35
N GLU A 14 0.51 19.75 0.40
CA GLU A 14 0.16 19.50 1.81
C GLU A 14 -0.82 18.34 1.99
N HIS A 15 -1.62 18.03 0.97
CA HIS A 15 -2.61 16.95 0.94
C HIS A 15 -2.15 15.71 0.16
N LEU A 16 -0.89 15.69 -0.31
CA LEU A 16 -0.37 14.61 -1.16
C LEU A 16 0.78 13.89 -0.47
N THR A 17 0.57 12.60 -0.24
CA THR A 17 1.62 11.65 0.12
C THR A 17 1.71 10.61 -0.97
N LEU A 18 2.91 10.38 -1.51
CA LEU A 18 3.14 9.33 -2.50
C LEU A 18 3.82 8.15 -1.84
N ARG A 19 3.16 6.99 -1.83
CA ARG A 19 3.79 5.74 -1.41
C ARG A 19 4.30 4.97 -2.61
N VAL A 20 5.61 4.75 -2.68
CA VAL A 20 6.27 4.05 -3.77
C VAL A 20 6.60 2.63 -3.33
N SER A 21 6.30 1.64 -4.18
CA SER A 21 6.73 0.27 -3.94
C SER A 21 8.21 0.11 -4.24
N LEU A 22 8.96 -0.30 -3.23
CA LEU A 22 10.36 -0.70 -3.31
C LEU A 22 10.47 -2.00 -2.51
N ASP A 23 10.23 -3.15 -3.15
CA ASP A 23 9.93 -4.38 -2.43
C ASP A 23 11.06 -4.89 -1.51
N HIS A 24 12.31 -4.55 -1.82
CA HIS A 24 13.47 -4.88 -1.00
C HIS A 24 14.51 -3.75 -1.07
N TYR A 25 15.38 -3.62 -0.08
CA TYR A 25 16.48 -2.65 -0.06
C TYR A 25 17.68 -3.02 -0.95
N SER A 26 17.61 -4.15 -1.67
CA SER A 26 18.65 -4.62 -2.58
C SER A 26 18.08 -4.86 -3.97
N ALA A 27 18.89 -4.52 -4.98
CA ALA A 27 18.50 -4.63 -6.38
C ALA A 27 18.05 -6.04 -6.76
N ALA A 28 18.84 -7.06 -6.41
CA ALA A 28 18.56 -8.44 -6.79
C ALA A 28 17.17 -8.93 -6.34
N ARG A 29 16.81 -8.65 -5.08
CA ARG A 29 15.52 -9.07 -4.50
C ARG A 29 14.34 -8.21 -4.97
N HIS A 30 14.55 -6.92 -5.18
CA HIS A 30 13.52 -6.07 -5.77
C HIS A 30 13.20 -6.51 -7.21
N GLU A 31 14.22 -6.78 -8.02
CA GLU A 31 14.06 -7.20 -9.42
C GLU A 31 13.55 -8.64 -9.55
N GLU A 32 13.74 -9.50 -8.55
CA GLU A 32 13.10 -10.83 -8.48
C GLU A 32 11.57 -10.73 -8.62
N LEU A 33 10.98 -9.66 -8.09
CA LEU A 33 9.54 -9.44 -8.07
C LEU A 33 9.04 -8.49 -9.17
N ARG A 34 9.79 -7.42 -9.42
CA ARG A 34 9.40 -6.35 -10.36
C ARG A 34 9.95 -6.54 -11.77
N GLY A 35 10.84 -7.52 -11.95
CA GLY A 35 11.50 -7.82 -13.21
C GLY A 35 12.82 -7.06 -13.38
N ALA A 36 13.68 -7.60 -14.24
CA ALA A 36 14.99 -7.04 -14.51
C ALA A 36 14.92 -5.58 -15.00
N ARG A 37 15.87 -4.76 -14.56
CA ARG A 37 15.99 -3.32 -14.85
C ARG A 37 14.94 -2.45 -14.16
N SER A 38 14.23 -2.95 -13.15
CA SER A 38 13.28 -2.14 -12.37
C SER A 38 13.95 -1.33 -11.26
N TRP A 39 15.15 -1.73 -10.82
CA TRP A 39 15.80 -1.13 -9.65
C TRP A 39 16.16 0.35 -9.86
N GLN A 40 17.00 0.64 -10.86
CA GLN A 40 17.50 1.99 -11.09
C GLN A 40 16.37 2.99 -11.38
N PRO A 41 15.40 2.69 -12.27
CA PRO A 41 14.28 3.61 -12.50
C PRO A 41 13.44 3.88 -11.26
N THR A 42 13.29 2.90 -10.36
CA THR A 42 12.56 3.08 -9.10
C THR A 42 13.30 4.06 -8.18
N LEU A 43 14.62 3.89 -8.01
CA LEU A 43 15.41 4.83 -7.21
C LEU A 43 15.47 6.23 -7.82
N ASP A 44 15.65 6.34 -9.14
CA ASP A 44 15.64 7.62 -9.85
C ASP A 44 14.30 8.34 -9.66
N GLY A 45 13.19 7.60 -9.74
CA GLY A 45 11.85 8.12 -9.50
C GLY A 45 11.64 8.60 -8.07
N ILE A 46 12.10 7.82 -7.07
CA ILE A 46 12.03 8.22 -5.66
C ILE A 46 12.86 9.49 -5.41
N SER A 47 14.10 9.54 -5.93
CA SER A 47 14.96 10.73 -5.81
C SER A 47 14.27 11.95 -6.42
N TRP A 48 13.73 11.81 -7.63
CA TRP A 48 13.03 12.92 -8.30
C TRP A 48 11.83 13.41 -7.48
N LEU A 49 11.06 12.52 -6.86
CA LEU A 49 9.95 12.91 -5.99
C LEU A 49 10.45 13.70 -4.77
N CYS A 50 11.50 13.23 -4.11
CA CYS A 50 12.10 13.96 -2.99
C CYS A 50 12.63 15.33 -3.42
N ASP A 51 13.35 15.41 -4.54
CA ASP A 51 13.93 16.64 -5.08
C ASP A 51 12.85 17.68 -5.47
N ASN A 52 11.63 17.21 -5.78
CA ASN A 52 10.49 18.04 -6.12
C ASN A 52 9.54 18.31 -4.94
N GLY A 53 9.99 18.01 -3.70
CA GLY A 53 9.29 18.36 -2.47
C GLY A 53 8.03 17.54 -2.20
N PHE A 54 7.93 16.32 -2.74
CA PHE A 54 6.84 15.41 -2.37
C PHE A 54 7.12 14.77 -1.01
N ARG A 55 6.07 14.53 -0.22
CA ARG A 55 6.14 13.59 0.90
C ARG A 55 6.13 12.16 0.32
N VAL A 56 7.25 11.44 0.48
CA VAL A 56 7.44 10.10 -0.10
C VAL A 56 7.54 9.06 1.00
N HIS A 57 6.69 8.04 0.92
CA HIS A 57 6.71 6.87 1.79
C HIS A 57 7.08 5.64 0.97
N ILE A 58 7.61 4.61 1.60
CA ILE A 58 8.03 3.36 0.96
C ILE A 58 7.15 2.20 1.43
N ALA A 59 6.78 1.34 0.48
CA ALA A 59 6.18 0.04 0.74
C ALA A 59 7.17 -1.06 0.36
N GLY A 60 7.63 -1.82 1.35
CA GLY A 60 8.47 -3.00 1.19
C GLY A 60 7.71 -4.30 1.44
N ARG A 61 8.35 -5.45 1.16
CA ARG A 61 7.81 -6.78 1.44
C ARG A 61 8.70 -7.54 2.43
N THR A 62 8.11 -8.51 3.14
CA THR A 62 8.82 -9.38 4.10
C THR A 62 8.90 -10.84 3.64
N CYS A 63 8.96 -11.09 2.33
CA CYS A 63 8.87 -12.44 1.77
C CYS A 63 10.19 -13.25 1.83
N TRP A 64 11.26 -12.65 2.35
CA TRP A 64 12.55 -13.31 2.53
C TRP A 64 12.76 -13.67 4.00
N ASP A 65 13.69 -14.59 4.27
CA ASP A 65 14.06 -15.03 5.62
C ASP A 65 14.85 -13.93 6.35
N GLN A 66 14.13 -12.88 6.74
CA GLN A 66 14.61 -11.71 7.45
C GLN A 66 13.53 -11.21 8.39
N ASN A 67 13.94 -10.83 9.59
CA ASN A 67 13.03 -10.19 10.51
C ASN A 67 12.86 -8.69 10.17
N GLU A 68 11.83 -8.08 10.75
CA GLU A 68 11.52 -6.67 10.52
C GLU A 68 12.67 -5.72 10.88
N ALA A 69 13.40 -5.98 11.96
CA ALA A 69 14.52 -5.12 12.37
C ALA A 69 15.67 -5.14 11.36
N GLU A 70 15.98 -6.31 10.79
CA GLU A 70 16.96 -6.46 9.72
C GLU A 70 16.53 -5.72 8.45
N LEU A 71 15.25 -5.83 8.07
CA LEU A 71 14.70 -5.13 6.92
C LEU A 71 14.79 -3.61 7.10
N ARG A 72 14.33 -3.08 8.23
CA ARG A 72 14.41 -1.65 8.55
C ARG A 72 15.86 -1.14 8.54
N THR A 73 16.80 -1.91 9.09
CA THR A 73 18.22 -1.58 9.04
C THR A 73 18.72 -1.49 7.59
N GLY A 74 18.42 -2.48 6.75
CA GLY A 74 18.82 -2.47 5.34
C GLY A 74 18.20 -1.34 4.53
N TYR A 75 16.93 -0.99 4.77
CA TYR A 75 16.31 0.20 4.19
C TYR A 75 16.99 1.48 4.67
N GLY A 76 17.32 1.61 5.95
CA GLY A 76 18.05 2.76 6.49
C GLY A 76 19.40 2.99 5.82
N GLU A 77 20.17 1.92 5.61
CA GLU A 77 21.44 1.99 4.87
C GLU A 77 21.25 2.42 3.42
N LEU A 78 20.20 1.91 2.76
CA LEU A 78 19.85 2.30 1.39
C LEU A 78 19.45 3.79 1.33
N PHE A 79 18.55 4.23 2.21
CA PHE A 79 18.07 5.61 2.25
C PHE A 79 19.22 6.57 2.49
N THR A 80 20.11 6.25 3.43
CA THR A 80 21.33 7.02 3.68
C THR A 80 22.21 7.11 2.44
N ARG A 81 22.49 5.98 1.79
CA ARG A 81 23.33 5.91 0.58
C ARG A 81 22.71 6.67 -0.60
N ALA A 82 21.38 6.66 -0.72
CA ALA A 82 20.63 7.32 -1.77
C ALA A 82 20.28 8.78 -1.44
N GLY A 83 20.63 9.29 -0.26
CA GLY A 83 20.31 10.65 0.16
C GLY A 83 18.81 10.91 0.42
N LEU A 84 18.04 9.86 0.73
CA LEU A 84 16.60 9.94 0.96
C LEU A 84 16.29 10.25 2.42
N ALA A 85 15.55 11.33 2.67
CA ALA A 85 15.12 11.73 4.01
C ALA A 85 13.84 10.98 4.44
N ILE A 86 13.94 9.66 4.55
CA ILE A 86 12.85 8.76 4.96
C ILE A 86 13.31 8.01 6.21
N ASP A 87 12.51 8.05 7.28
CA ASP A 87 12.80 7.29 8.49
C ASP A 87 12.40 5.82 8.31
N PRO A 88 13.35 4.86 8.33
CA PRO A 88 13.04 3.44 8.21
C PRO A 88 12.35 2.85 9.45
N HIS A 89 12.33 3.56 10.58
CA HIS A 89 11.69 3.11 11.82
C HIS A 89 10.30 3.70 12.04
N ASP A 90 9.94 4.74 11.29
CA ASP A 90 8.58 5.23 11.25
C ASP A 90 7.69 4.25 10.43
N PRO A 91 6.70 3.58 11.05
CA PRO A 91 5.82 2.66 10.36
C PRO A 91 4.93 3.35 9.31
N GLU A 92 4.77 4.67 9.36
CA GLU A 92 4.04 5.40 8.32
C GLU A 92 4.90 5.60 7.07
N SER A 93 6.15 6.05 7.27
CA SER A 93 7.14 6.30 6.21
C SER A 93 7.65 5.02 5.55
N LEU A 94 7.79 3.92 6.28
CA LEU A 94 8.12 2.59 5.75
C LEU A 94 7.13 1.54 6.27
N ILE A 95 6.22 1.14 5.39
CA ILE A 95 5.32 0.00 5.61
C ILE A 95 5.96 -1.26 5.05
N LEU A 96 5.98 -2.32 5.85
CA LEU A 96 6.46 -3.64 5.45
C LEU A 96 5.27 -4.59 5.36
N PHE A 97 4.96 -5.02 4.14
CA PHE A 97 3.84 -5.91 3.88
C PHE A 97 4.25 -7.37 4.08
N PRO A 98 3.55 -8.11 4.97
CA PRO A 98 3.70 -9.55 5.05
C PRO A 98 3.15 -10.24 3.80
N GLU A 99 3.64 -11.44 3.54
CA GLU A 99 3.07 -12.28 2.49
C GLU A 99 1.68 -12.78 2.89
N MET A 100 0.75 -12.60 1.97
CA MET A 100 -0.62 -13.09 2.12
C MET A 100 -0.74 -14.45 1.43
N ASP A 101 -0.72 -15.50 2.24
CA ASP A 101 -0.94 -16.87 1.79
C ASP A 101 -2.43 -17.11 1.52
N MET A 102 -2.76 -17.37 0.26
CA MET A 102 -4.14 -17.63 -0.20
C MET A 102 -4.62 -19.05 0.10
N GLU A 103 -3.73 -19.97 0.46
CA GLU A 103 -4.06 -21.37 0.72
C GLU A 103 -4.35 -21.63 2.21
N LYS A 104 -4.03 -20.67 3.08
CA LYS A 104 -4.37 -20.78 4.50
C LYS A 104 -5.87 -20.72 4.70
N ASP A 105 -6.39 -21.73 5.41
CA ASP A 105 -7.73 -21.68 5.96
C ASP A 105 -7.77 -20.63 7.07
N VAL A 106 -8.74 -19.72 6.97
CA VAL A 106 -8.79 -18.51 7.79
C VAL A 106 -10.18 -18.36 8.39
N PRO A 107 -10.30 -17.97 9.67
CA PRO A 107 -11.60 -17.82 10.29
C PRO A 107 -12.43 -16.77 9.57
N GLU A 108 -13.72 -17.05 9.40
CA GLU A 108 -14.67 -16.04 8.94
C GLU A 108 -14.78 -14.90 9.98
N ILE A 109 -14.87 -13.67 9.49
CA ILE A 109 -15.11 -12.50 10.34
C ILE A 109 -16.56 -12.53 10.80
N THR A 110 -16.78 -12.46 12.10
CA THR A 110 -18.12 -12.33 12.69
C THR A 110 -18.25 -10.99 13.39
N GLU A 111 -19.49 -10.53 13.65
CA GLU A 111 -19.72 -9.30 14.40
C GLU A 111 -19.10 -9.35 15.81
N GLN A 112 -18.96 -10.53 16.41
CA GLN A 112 -18.32 -10.72 17.72
C GLN A 112 -16.82 -10.44 17.70
N CYS A 113 -16.16 -10.50 16.53
CA CYS A 113 -14.74 -10.21 16.42
C CYS A 113 -14.42 -8.77 16.84
N TRP A 114 -15.33 -7.82 16.63
CA TRP A 114 -15.15 -6.42 17.04
C TRP A 114 -14.97 -6.28 18.55
N ASP A 115 -15.84 -6.96 19.33
CA ASP A 115 -15.78 -6.96 20.79
C ASP A 115 -14.53 -7.70 21.31
N ILE A 116 -14.19 -8.84 20.70
CA ILE A 116 -13.03 -9.66 21.08
C ILE A 116 -11.72 -8.89 20.89
N LEU A 117 -11.59 -8.18 19.78
CA LEU A 117 -10.38 -7.45 19.42
C LEU A 117 -10.34 -6.03 19.99
N GLY A 118 -11.47 -5.51 20.48
CA GLY A 118 -11.58 -4.14 20.95
C GLY A 118 -11.41 -3.11 19.84
N VAL A 119 -11.80 -3.44 18.61
CA VAL A 119 -11.68 -2.56 17.44
C VAL A 119 -13.05 -2.28 16.83
N ALA A 120 -13.30 -1.04 16.43
CA ALA A 120 -14.57 -0.63 15.84
C ALA A 120 -14.63 -1.00 14.35
N PRO A 121 -15.81 -1.32 13.78
CA PRO A 121 -15.94 -1.63 12.35
C PRO A 121 -15.50 -0.50 11.42
N ASP A 122 -15.68 0.76 11.84
CA ASP A 122 -15.32 1.95 11.09
C ASP A 122 -13.81 2.25 11.11
N ALA A 123 -13.04 1.55 11.95
CA ALA A 123 -11.58 1.58 11.93
C ALA A 123 -10.99 0.88 10.69
N MET A 124 -11.79 0.08 9.97
CA MET A 124 -11.33 -0.55 8.74
C MET A 124 -11.21 0.48 7.63
N MET A 125 -10.07 0.49 6.92
CA MET A 125 -9.85 1.41 5.80
C MET A 125 -10.98 1.43 4.78
N CYS A 126 -11.51 0.26 4.41
CA CYS A 126 -12.58 0.15 3.42
C CYS A 126 -13.93 0.71 3.91
N ALA A 127 -14.06 1.10 5.18
CA ALA A 127 -15.23 1.82 5.68
C ALA A 127 -15.29 3.25 5.14
N THR A 128 -14.14 3.95 5.04
CA THR A 128 -14.09 5.38 4.70
C THR A 128 -13.24 5.71 3.46
N SER A 129 -12.40 4.77 3.02
CA SER A 129 -11.50 4.97 1.89
C SER A 129 -11.95 4.20 0.66
N ARG A 130 -11.70 4.76 -0.52
CA ARG A 130 -11.97 4.16 -1.82
C ARG A 130 -10.77 4.29 -2.72
N MET A 131 -10.67 3.38 -3.67
CA MET A 131 -9.60 3.39 -4.65
C MET A 131 -10.10 3.51 -6.06
N VAL A 132 -9.53 4.43 -6.82
CA VAL A 132 -9.84 4.59 -8.24
C VAL A 132 -8.77 3.87 -9.05
N VAL A 133 -9.15 2.79 -9.73
CA VAL A 133 -8.24 1.98 -10.54
C VAL A 133 -8.58 2.10 -12.01
N LYS A 134 -7.59 2.53 -12.80
CA LYS A 134 -7.69 2.51 -14.26
C LYS A 134 -6.95 1.30 -14.82
N ARG A 135 -7.69 0.24 -15.13
CA ARG A 135 -7.11 -0.97 -15.74
C ARG A 135 -6.66 -0.69 -17.18
N LYS A 136 -5.58 -1.34 -17.60
CA LYS A 136 -5.07 -1.26 -18.97
C LYS A 136 -6.15 -1.71 -19.95
N GLY A 137 -6.44 -0.86 -20.94
CA GLY A 137 -7.45 -1.15 -21.97
C GLY A 137 -8.91 -0.94 -21.55
N ALA A 138 -9.22 -0.71 -20.27
CA ALA A 138 -10.58 -0.38 -19.86
C ALA A 138 -11.01 0.97 -20.44
N ALA A 139 -12.31 1.16 -20.74
CA ALA A 139 -12.83 2.44 -21.22
C ALA A 139 -12.86 3.50 -20.11
N ARG A 140 -13.19 3.10 -18.89
CA ARG A 140 -13.33 3.98 -17.70
C ARG A 140 -12.55 3.42 -16.51
N PRO A 141 -12.22 4.23 -15.48
CA PRO A 141 -11.75 3.72 -14.21
C PRO A 141 -12.90 3.07 -13.42
N ALA A 142 -12.56 2.18 -12.49
CA ALA A 142 -13.48 1.61 -11.52
C ALA A 142 -13.13 2.10 -10.12
N VAL A 143 -14.13 2.21 -9.25
CA VAL A 143 -13.95 2.52 -7.83
C VAL A 143 -14.04 1.22 -7.03
N LEU A 144 -13.02 0.93 -6.24
CA LEU A 144 -12.82 -0.31 -5.51
C LEU A 144 -12.84 -0.07 -4.02
N ALA A 145 -13.25 -1.09 -3.26
CA ALA A 145 -13.16 -1.09 -1.81
C ALA A 145 -11.72 -1.22 -1.27
N CYS A 146 -10.86 -2.00 -1.95
CA CYS A 146 -9.53 -2.36 -1.45
C CYS A 146 -8.52 -2.66 -2.56
N THR A 147 -7.24 -2.28 -2.38
CA THR A 147 -6.11 -2.56 -3.30
C THR A 147 -5.84 -4.04 -3.40
N LEU A 148 -5.91 -4.72 -2.26
CA LEU A 148 -5.52 -6.13 -2.12
C LEU A 148 -6.52 -7.05 -2.84
N LEU A 149 -7.70 -6.52 -3.19
CA LEU A 149 -8.82 -7.24 -3.81
C LEU A 149 -9.10 -6.73 -5.23
N ALA A 150 -8.11 -6.12 -5.88
CA ALA A 150 -8.28 -5.41 -7.16
C ALA A 150 -8.75 -6.28 -8.35
N TYR A 151 -8.80 -7.60 -8.17
CA TYR A 151 -9.21 -8.57 -9.19
C TYR A 151 -10.47 -9.35 -8.82
N ASP A 152 -11.06 -9.10 -7.64
CA ASP A 152 -12.34 -9.70 -7.24
C ASP A 152 -13.49 -8.75 -7.59
N PRO A 153 -14.35 -9.09 -8.58
CA PRO A 153 -15.43 -8.21 -9.02
C PRO A 153 -16.41 -7.82 -7.91
N ARG A 154 -16.51 -8.62 -6.83
CA ARG A 154 -17.39 -8.33 -5.69
C ARG A 154 -17.00 -7.07 -4.92
N PHE A 155 -15.76 -6.61 -5.09
CA PHE A 155 -15.23 -5.41 -4.44
C PHE A 155 -15.12 -4.20 -5.39
N GLU A 156 -15.67 -4.31 -6.61
CA GLU A 156 -15.89 -3.17 -7.50
C GLU A 156 -17.22 -2.50 -7.17
N LEU A 157 -17.16 -1.25 -6.72
CA LEU A 157 -18.32 -0.52 -6.19
C LEU A 157 -18.92 0.47 -7.21
N GLY A 158 -18.50 0.42 -8.47
CA GLY A 158 -19.01 1.27 -9.55
C GLY A 158 -17.93 2.04 -10.31
N GLU A 159 -18.36 3.02 -11.12
CA GLU A 159 -17.47 3.88 -11.91
C GLU A 159 -17.30 5.28 -11.28
N THR A 160 -18.10 5.60 -10.26
CA THR A 160 -18.13 6.92 -9.61
C THR A 160 -18.01 6.82 -8.08
N LEU A 161 -17.60 7.93 -7.43
CA LEU A 161 -17.54 7.99 -5.96
C LEU A 161 -18.93 7.90 -5.31
N ALA A 162 -19.98 8.37 -5.99
CA ALA A 162 -21.35 8.30 -5.50
C ALA A 162 -21.82 6.85 -5.40
N GLU A 163 -21.61 6.05 -6.45
CA GLU A 163 -21.90 4.60 -6.44
C GLU A 163 -21.09 3.87 -5.36
N ALA A 164 -19.84 4.28 -5.15
CA ALA A 164 -18.96 3.64 -4.20
C ALA A 164 -19.27 3.91 -2.71
N SER A 165 -20.31 4.69 -2.39
CA SER A 165 -20.62 5.08 -1.01
C SER A 165 -21.28 3.98 -0.17
N ASP A 166 -21.61 2.83 -0.78
CA ASP A 166 -22.23 1.69 -0.11
C ASP A 166 -21.28 0.97 0.86
N ALA A 167 -21.88 0.20 1.77
CA ALA A 167 -21.17 -0.64 2.72
C ALA A 167 -20.37 -1.76 2.02
N VAL A 168 -19.21 -2.10 2.59
CA VAL A 168 -18.32 -3.15 2.06
C VAL A 168 -18.48 -4.41 2.91
N SER A 169 -18.81 -5.53 2.28
CA SER A 169 -18.79 -6.84 2.97
C SER A 169 -17.34 -7.33 3.14
N LEU A 170 -16.94 -7.60 4.38
CA LEU A 170 -15.60 -8.12 4.71
C LEU A 170 -15.50 -9.64 4.50
N ASN A 171 -15.92 -10.13 3.33
CA ASN A 171 -16.10 -11.55 3.03
C ASN A 171 -15.00 -12.12 2.12
N HIS A 172 -13.76 -11.69 2.33
CA HIS A 172 -12.58 -12.18 1.63
C HIS A 172 -11.51 -12.65 2.62
N PRO A 173 -10.75 -13.74 2.34
CA PRO A 173 -9.67 -14.22 3.20
C PRO A 173 -8.68 -13.12 3.64
N HIS A 174 -8.27 -12.24 2.72
CA HIS A 174 -7.42 -11.08 3.05
C HIS A 174 -8.06 -10.07 4.00
N CYS A 175 -9.39 -9.90 4.01
CA CYS A 175 -10.03 -9.05 5.01
C CYS A 175 -9.77 -9.62 6.41
N ALA A 176 -9.84 -10.94 6.57
CA ALA A 176 -9.57 -11.63 7.82
C ALA A 176 -8.07 -11.62 8.16
N THR A 177 -7.23 -12.13 7.26
CA THR A 177 -5.80 -12.34 7.54
C THR A 177 -4.95 -11.09 7.58
N PHE A 178 -5.30 -10.07 6.81
CA PHE A 178 -4.55 -8.83 6.77
C PHE A 178 -5.18 -7.80 7.71
N CYS A 179 -6.46 -7.43 7.50
CA CYS A 179 -7.07 -6.33 8.25
C CYS A 179 -7.58 -6.73 9.63
N VAL A 180 -8.68 -7.49 9.71
CA VAL A 180 -9.47 -7.65 10.94
C VAL A 180 -8.73 -8.49 11.98
N LEU A 181 -8.33 -9.71 11.62
CA LEU A 181 -7.63 -10.61 12.54
C LEU A 181 -6.11 -10.42 12.49
N GLY A 182 -5.58 -9.89 11.38
CA GLY A 182 -4.16 -9.63 11.18
C GLY A 182 -3.66 -8.30 11.74
N GLY A 183 -4.55 -7.33 12.01
CA GLY A 183 -4.19 -6.00 12.51
C GLY A 183 -3.42 -5.12 11.52
N GLY A 184 -3.28 -5.55 10.27
CA GLY A 184 -2.60 -4.84 9.21
C GLY A 184 -3.42 -3.66 8.68
N SER A 185 -2.72 -2.60 8.29
CA SER A 185 -3.35 -1.44 7.65
C SER A 185 -2.50 -0.90 6.51
N CYS A 186 -3.16 -0.60 5.39
CA CYS A 186 -2.54 0.07 4.25
C CYS A 186 -2.60 1.61 4.36
N SER A 187 -3.16 2.14 5.45
CA SER A 187 -3.14 3.56 5.83
C SER A 187 -2.79 3.66 7.31
N VAL A 188 -2.25 4.78 7.75
CA VAL A 188 -2.36 5.08 9.18
C VAL A 188 -3.77 5.61 9.46
N ALA A 189 -4.32 5.25 10.60
CA ALA A 189 -5.50 5.88 11.19
C ALA A 189 -5.08 7.19 11.88
#